data_AF-A0A0S4QFP8-F1
#
_entry.id   AF-A0A0S4QFP8-F1
#
_cell.length_a   1.000
_cell.length_b   1.000
_cell.length_c   1.000
_cell.angle_alpha   90.00
_cell.angle_beta   90.00
_cell.angle_gamma   90.00
#
_symmetry.space_group_name_H-M   'P 1'
#
loop_
_entity.id
_entity.type
_entity.pdbx_description
1 polymer ?
#
loop_
_entity_poly.entity_id
_entity_poly.type
_entity_poly.pdbx_seq_one_letter_code
_entity_poly.pdbx_strand_id
1 'polypeptide(L)'
;MTRPPFPRSEHGTHPRRNASVADEWDESVPGRSGFVSVQLRRTGAATAVVSTIGLVLINATGIAHSETTAQHQPGRTGSTLAASASGASAGQSGTVQVVSTAGADDLSGPIDTEVSDDQRRMAELLEAKDLVATRVAAVALAQRDAAAAAEAERVAAARWVRPIEARVTQGFGGSNHHIGVDFGAPHGTTIHAAHRGTIIYAGWETGYGNFVQIMHENNVVTSYGHMSRIDVRVGQEVDTGEQIGLEGNTGKSTGPHLHFEVRLNGQYGTKVDPLAWLAGHGVTY
;
A
#
# COMPACT_ATOMS: atom_id res chain seq x y z
N MET A 1 -22.47 52.01 68.72
CA MET A 1 -21.37 51.01 68.81
C MET A 1 -20.46 51.23 67.61
N THR A 2 -19.68 52.31 67.56
CA THR A 2 -18.26 52.45 67.99
C THR A 2 -17.28 51.47 67.30
N ARG A 3 -16.51 51.99 66.31
CA ARG A 3 -15.14 51.50 65.99
C ARG A 3 -14.19 51.93 67.14
N PRO A 4 -12.94 51.40 67.23
CA PRO A 4 -11.81 52.09 66.59
C PRO A 4 -10.71 51.09 66.08
N PRO A 5 -9.43 51.45 65.78
CA PRO A 5 -8.87 51.42 64.41
C PRO A 5 -7.46 50.75 64.22
N PHE A 6 -6.99 50.70 62.95
CA PHE A 6 -5.64 50.59 62.31
C PHE A 6 -4.33 50.75 63.15
N PRO A 7 -3.07 50.43 62.69
CA PRO A 7 -2.53 50.61 61.30
C PRO A 7 -1.31 49.74 60.81
N ARG A 8 -0.82 50.11 59.60
CA ARG A 8 0.52 49.95 58.95
C ARG A 8 0.73 48.74 58.00
N SER A 9 1.35 48.88 56.82
CA SER A 9 2.03 50.00 56.16
C SER A 9 2.16 49.78 54.64
N GLU A 10 2.16 50.89 53.91
CA GLU A 10 2.39 51.04 52.47
C GLU A 10 3.87 50.97 52.07
N HIS A 11 4.09 51.04 50.75
CA HIS A 11 5.30 51.40 49.97
C HIS A 11 6.24 50.25 49.57
N GLY A 12 6.72 50.13 48.33
CA GLY A 12 6.69 51.01 47.16
C GLY A 12 6.93 50.18 45.88
N THR A 13 6.36 50.54 44.73
CA THR A 13 6.99 51.36 43.67
C THR A 13 8.48 51.10 43.46
N HIS A 14 8.84 50.42 42.37
CA HIS A 14 9.54 51.04 41.23
C HIS A 14 9.73 50.04 40.07
N PRO A 15 9.42 50.45 38.82
CA PRO A 15 9.96 49.87 37.59
C PRO A 15 11.14 50.74 37.08
N ARG A 16 12.10 50.14 36.37
CA ARG A 16 12.98 50.70 35.29
C ARG A 16 14.20 49.79 35.09
N ARG A 17 14.44 49.31 33.85
CA ARG A 17 15.42 49.83 32.85
C ARG A 17 16.88 49.60 33.30
N ASN A 18 17.87 49.20 32.52
CA ASN A 18 18.24 49.44 31.11
C ASN A 18 19.47 48.52 30.86
N ALA A 19 19.61 47.87 29.70
CA ALA A 19 20.31 48.34 28.49
C ALA A 19 21.84 48.09 28.47
N SER A 20 22.30 47.74 27.25
CA SER A 20 23.65 47.90 26.66
C SER A 20 24.79 47.15 27.35
N VAL A 21 25.65 46.41 26.62
CA VAL A 21 26.80 46.90 25.83
C VAL A 21 27.33 45.62 25.12
N ALA A 22 27.39 45.47 23.79
CA ALA A 22 28.19 46.14 22.75
C ALA A 22 29.73 45.99 22.91
N ASP A 23 30.40 45.79 21.78
CA ASP A 23 31.84 45.94 21.50
C ASP A 23 32.74 44.74 21.86
N GLU A 24 33.30 43.97 20.91
CA GLU A 24 34.22 44.27 19.77
C GLU A 24 35.71 44.17 20.19
N TRP A 25 36.58 43.83 19.21
CA TRP A 25 38.05 43.54 19.24
C TRP A 25 38.42 42.05 19.51
N ASP A 26 39.23 41.35 18.71
CA ASP A 26 40.33 41.75 17.82
C ASP A 26 40.62 40.68 16.71
N GLU A 27 41.18 41.13 15.58
CA GLU A 27 41.46 40.41 14.33
C GLU A 27 42.87 39.77 14.26
N SER A 28 43.05 38.92 13.23
CA SER A 28 44.32 38.61 12.50
C SER A 28 45.17 37.42 13.05
N VAL A 29 45.69 36.44 12.30
CA VAL A 29 46.09 36.25 10.87
C VAL A 29 46.12 34.70 10.50
N PRO A 30 46.65 34.18 9.35
CA PRO A 30 45.87 33.47 8.31
C PRO A 30 46.26 31.98 8.06
N GLY A 31 45.45 31.23 7.28
CA GLY A 31 45.88 29.91 6.80
C GLY A 31 44.89 29.16 5.91
N ARG A 32 45.12 29.23 4.59
CA ARG A 32 44.51 28.48 3.48
C ARG A 32 44.08 27.02 3.79
N SER A 33 42.88 26.66 3.36
CA SER A 33 42.63 25.70 2.27
C SER A 33 41.14 25.58 2.01
N GLY A 34 40.72 25.83 0.77
CA GLY A 34 39.32 25.83 0.36
C GLY A 34 38.69 24.44 0.37
N PHE A 35 37.42 24.40 0.76
CA PHE A 35 36.46 23.41 0.28
C PHE A 35 35.18 24.15 -0.11
N VAL A 36 34.81 24.00 -1.36
CA VAL A 36 33.56 24.51 -1.93
C VAL A 36 32.41 23.72 -1.29
N SER A 37 31.48 24.44 -0.66
CA SER A 37 30.24 23.90 -0.13
C SER A 37 29.33 23.43 -1.27
N VAL A 38 29.10 22.12 -1.39
CA VAL A 38 27.94 21.58 -2.13
C VAL A 38 26.86 21.30 -1.09
N GLN A 39 25.84 22.16 -1.04
CA GLN A 39 24.62 21.89 -0.27
C GLN A 39 23.91 20.68 -0.87
N LEU A 40 23.86 19.56 -0.14
CA LEU A 40 22.86 18.52 -0.39
C LEU A 40 21.48 19.05 0.02
N ARG A 41 20.73 19.59 -0.94
CA ARG A 41 19.27 19.62 -0.82
C ARG A 41 18.73 18.27 -1.27
N ARG A 42 18.42 17.41 -0.30
CA ARG A 42 17.52 16.26 -0.51
C ARG A 42 16.12 16.80 -0.76
N THR A 43 15.69 16.83 -2.01
CA THR A 43 14.28 16.80 -2.38
C THR A 43 14.12 15.79 -3.49
N GLY A 44 13.64 14.60 -3.15
CA GLY A 44 13.36 13.53 -4.09
C GLY A 44 12.08 12.82 -3.68
N ALA A 45 11.13 12.76 -4.61
CA ALA A 45 10.16 11.69 -4.88
C ALA A 45 9.10 12.29 -5.85
N ALA A 46 9.43 12.40 -7.13
CA ALA A 46 9.19 11.37 -8.16
C ALA A 46 7.74 11.39 -8.67
N THR A 47 7.47 12.30 -9.60
CA THR A 47 6.30 12.20 -10.49
C THR A 47 6.60 11.11 -11.52
N ALA A 48 6.02 9.93 -11.33
CA ALA A 48 6.12 8.84 -12.29
C ALA A 48 5.30 9.18 -13.54
N VAL A 49 5.98 9.46 -14.66
CA VAL A 49 5.37 9.48 -15.99
C VAL A 49 5.25 8.01 -16.44
N VAL A 50 4.01 7.51 -16.45
CA VAL A 50 3.66 6.20 -17.00
C VAL A 50 3.79 6.29 -18.53
N SER A 51 4.85 5.75 -19.10
CA SER A 51 4.95 5.51 -20.55
C SER A 51 4.48 4.08 -20.82
N THR A 52 3.24 3.93 -21.26
CA THR A 52 2.66 2.66 -21.71
C THR A 52 3.36 2.17 -22.98
N ILE A 53 4.16 1.13 -22.87
CA ILE A 53 4.42 0.21 -23.98
C ILE A 53 3.81 -1.12 -23.56
N GLY A 54 2.60 -1.38 -24.04
CA GLY A 54 1.94 -2.68 -23.92
C GLY A 54 2.55 -3.63 -24.94
N LEU A 55 3.15 -4.71 -24.48
CA LEU A 55 3.40 -5.89 -25.31
C LEU A 55 2.76 -7.09 -24.61
N VAL A 56 1.61 -7.51 -25.14
CA VAL A 56 0.90 -8.74 -24.75
C VAL A 56 1.55 -9.89 -25.53
N LEU A 57 2.11 -10.87 -24.82
CA LEU A 57 2.47 -12.17 -25.39
C LEU A 57 1.59 -13.24 -24.75
N ILE A 58 0.67 -13.79 -25.54
CA ILE A 58 -0.11 -14.99 -25.19
C ILE A 58 0.65 -16.19 -25.77
N ASN A 59 1.14 -17.09 -24.92
CA ASN A 59 1.71 -18.36 -25.37
C ASN A 59 0.59 -19.39 -25.58
N ALA A 60 0.61 -20.01 -26.76
CA ALA A 60 -0.23 -21.15 -27.13
C ALA A 60 0.41 -22.47 -26.64
N THR A 61 -0.39 -23.34 -26.02
CA THR A 61 -0.08 -24.76 -25.85
C THR A 61 -1.16 -25.58 -26.58
N GLY A 62 -0.73 -26.39 -27.54
CA GLY A 62 -1.59 -27.25 -28.34
C GLY A 62 -1.98 -28.56 -27.65
N ILE A 63 -3.10 -29.13 -28.10
CA ILE A 63 -3.41 -30.56 -28.02
C ILE A 63 -4.02 -30.95 -29.37
N ALA A 64 -3.42 -31.93 -30.03
CA ALA A 64 -3.89 -32.51 -31.28
C ALA A 64 -4.82 -33.71 -31.00
N HIS A 65 -5.89 -33.86 -31.78
CA HIS A 65 -6.53 -35.16 -32.03
C HIS A 65 -7.08 -35.21 -33.47
N SER A 66 -6.86 -36.34 -34.11
CA SER A 66 -7.19 -36.72 -35.48
C SER A 66 -8.57 -37.39 -35.56
N GLU A 67 -9.32 -37.20 -36.66
CA GLU A 67 -10.11 -38.26 -37.30
C GLU A 67 -10.62 -37.86 -38.70
N THR A 68 -10.64 -38.86 -39.59
CA THR A 68 -11.06 -38.84 -41.01
C THR A 68 -12.47 -39.42 -41.12
N THR A 69 -13.35 -38.88 -41.97
CA THR A 69 -14.20 -39.61 -42.96
C THR A 69 -14.98 -38.62 -43.85
N ALA A 70 -15.13 -39.00 -45.13
CA ALA A 70 -15.54 -38.19 -46.29
C ALA A 70 -17.03 -38.30 -46.69
N GLN A 71 -17.38 -37.53 -47.75
CA GLN A 71 -18.58 -37.55 -48.66
C GLN A 71 -19.51 -36.34 -48.49
N HIS A 72 -20.08 -35.66 -49.48
CA HIS A 72 -19.99 -35.50 -50.94
C HIS A 72 -20.93 -34.31 -51.28
N GLN A 73 -20.59 -33.51 -52.30
CA GLN A 73 -21.19 -32.24 -52.81
C GLN A 73 -22.61 -32.49 -53.45
N PRO A 74 -23.43 -31.50 -53.92
CA PRO A 74 -23.06 -30.16 -54.38
C PRO A 74 -24.03 -28.96 -54.24
N GLY A 75 -23.48 -27.74 -54.30
CA GLY A 75 -24.24 -26.50 -54.37
C GLY A 75 -23.35 -25.27 -54.57
N ARG A 76 -23.25 -24.84 -55.83
CA ARG A 76 -22.56 -23.66 -56.40
C ARG A 76 -22.88 -22.36 -55.64
N THR A 77 -22.03 -21.33 -55.51
CA THR A 77 -20.72 -20.99 -56.07
C THR A 77 -20.19 -19.85 -55.19
N GLY A 78 -19.12 -20.08 -54.41
CA GLY A 78 -18.55 -19.05 -53.55
C GLY A 78 -17.36 -19.57 -52.73
N SER A 79 -16.18 -19.05 -53.07
CA SER A 79 -14.92 -19.02 -52.31
C SER A 79 -14.06 -20.29 -52.12
N THR A 80 -12.79 -20.13 -52.56
CA THR A 80 -11.50 -20.70 -52.08
C THR A 80 -11.18 -22.18 -52.19
N LEU A 81 -10.13 -22.50 -52.97
CA LEU A 81 -8.89 -23.17 -52.52
C LEU A 81 -7.76 -22.63 -53.41
N ALA A 82 -6.80 -21.91 -52.84
CA ALA A 82 -5.59 -22.43 -52.22
C ALA A 82 -4.52 -22.82 -53.24
N ALA A 83 -3.50 -21.96 -53.24
CA ALA A 83 -2.10 -22.16 -53.55
C ALA A 83 -1.73 -22.61 -54.97
N SER A 84 -0.77 -21.84 -55.49
CA SER A 84 0.24 -22.24 -56.47
C SER A 84 -0.14 -22.01 -57.93
N ALA A 85 -0.13 -20.74 -58.31
CA ALA A 85 0.26 -20.26 -59.62
C ALA A 85 0.88 -18.87 -59.37
N SER A 86 2.07 -18.52 -59.84
CA SER A 86 2.55 -18.57 -61.22
C SER A 86 3.93 -17.88 -61.19
N GLY A 87 4.91 -18.19 -62.04
CA GLY A 87 5.01 -19.16 -63.10
C GLY A 87 6.43 -19.02 -63.66
N ALA A 88 7.13 -20.15 -63.78
CA ALA A 88 8.21 -20.27 -64.74
C ALA A 88 7.74 -21.36 -65.71
N SER A 89 7.38 -20.93 -66.91
CA SER A 89 6.99 -21.78 -68.02
C SER A 89 8.15 -22.67 -68.46
N ALA A 90 7.85 -23.95 -68.65
CA ALA A 90 8.75 -24.93 -69.21
C ALA A 90 9.03 -24.71 -70.70
N GLY A 91 10.25 -25.03 -71.12
CA GLY A 91 10.51 -25.65 -72.42
C GLY A 91 11.39 -24.87 -73.38
N GLN A 92 12.71 -25.06 -73.31
CA GLN A 92 13.43 -25.64 -74.44
C GLN A 92 14.83 -26.12 -74.03
N SER A 93 15.08 -27.40 -74.31
CA SER A 93 16.42 -27.96 -74.40
C SER A 93 17.09 -27.31 -75.61
N GLY A 94 18.04 -26.42 -75.35
CA GLY A 94 18.89 -25.77 -76.34
C GLY A 94 20.29 -25.69 -75.76
N THR A 95 21.20 -26.46 -76.33
CA THR A 95 22.64 -26.40 -76.02
C THR A 95 23.14 -24.98 -76.26
N VAL A 96 23.56 -24.27 -75.20
CA VAL A 96 24.29 -23.00 -75.33
C VAL A 96 25.73 -23.23 -74.91
N GLN A 97 26.60 -22.98 -75.87
CA GLN A 97 28.04 -23.15 -75.85
C GLN A 97 28.69 -22.36 -74.71
N VAL A 98 29.65 -22.99 -74.02
CA VAL A 98 30.67 -22.29 -73.24
C VAL A 98 31.53 -21.51 -74.23
N VAL A 99 31.22 -20.22 -74.40
CA VAL A 99 32.17 -19.28 -75.00
C VAL A 99 32.98 -18.69 -73.87
N SER A 100 34.18 -19.24 -73.68
CA SER A 100 35.23 -18.61 -72.90
C SER A 100 35.75 -17.40 -73.68
N THR A 101 35.18 -16.22 -73.47
CA THR A 101 35.90 -14.98 -73.80
C THR A 101 36.77 -14.62 -72.61
N ALA A 102 38.06 -14.85 -72.80
CA ALA A 102 39.12 -14.24 -72.02
C ALA A 102 38.83 -12.73 -71.87
N GLY A 103 38.88 -12.27 -70.63
CA GLY A 103 38.60 -10.90 -70.24
C GLY A 103 38.69 -10.78 -68.73
N ALA A 104 39.88 -11.09 -68.21
CA ALA A 104 40.23 -10.73 -66.86
C ALA A 104 40.42 -9.20 -66.85
N ASP A 105 39.39 -8.48 -66.43
CA ASP A 105 39.54 -7.07 -66.07
C ASP A 105 38.84 -6.82 -64.72
N ASP A 106 39.73 -6.67 -63.74
CA ASP A 106 39.64 -5.73 -62.63
C ASP A 106 38.42 -5.77 -61.70
N LEU A 107 38.54 -6.57 -60.64
CA LEU A 107 37.87 -6.34 -59.36
C LEU A 107 38.90 -6.37 -58.23
N SER A 108 39.95 -5.55 -58.36
CA SER A 108 40.97 -5.34 -57.32
C SER A 108 40.79 -3.98 -56.62
N GLY A 109 39.56 -3.62 -56.29
CA GLY A 109 39.28 -2.54 -55.32
C GLY A 109 39.33 -3.09 -53.89
N PRO A 110 39.80 -2.33 -52.89
CA PRO A 110 39.74 -2.77 -51.50
C PRO A 110 38.27 -2.98 -51.12
N ILE A 111 37.93 -4.18 -50.65
CA ILE A 111 36.64 -4.41 -49.99
C ILE A 111 36.75 -3.71 -48.65
N ASP A 112 36.19 -2.50 -48.60
CA ASP A 112 36.19 -1.65 -47.42
C ASP A 112 35.62 -2.41 -46.22
N THR A 113 36.32 -2.29 -45.10
CA THR A 113 36.13 -2.96 -43.81
C THR A 113 34.82 -2.58 -43.08
N GLU A 114 33.85 -1.98 -43.77
CA GLU A 114 32.61 -1.41 -43.20
C GLU A 114 31.64 -2.49 -42.69
N VAL A 115 31.73 -3.72 -43.22
CA VAL A 115 30.93 -4.87 -42.72
C VAL A 115 31.21 -5.15 -41.23
N SER A 116 32.35 -4.71 -40.68
CA SER A 116 32.72 -4.96 -39.28
C SER A 116 32.12 -3.97 -38.27
N ASP A 117 31.86 -2.72 -38.66
CA ASP A 117 31.34 -1.68 -37.76
C ASP A 117 29.83 -1.83 -37.54
N ASP A 118 29.08 -2.18 -38.59
CA ASP A 118 27.66 -2.51 -38.50
C ASP A 118 27.40 -3.78 -37.68
N GLN A 119 28.27 -4.79 -37.83
CA GLN A 119 28.24 -6.01 -37.02
C GLN A 119 28.50 -5.71 -35.54
N ARG A 120 29.44 -4.80 -35.22
CA ARG A 120 29.71 -4.34 -33.84
C ARG A 120 28.53 -3.57 -33.26
N ARG A 121 27.91 -2.67 -34.04
CA ARG A 121 26.72 -1.90 -33.65
C ARG A 121 25.51 -2.80 -33.37
N MET A 122 25.33 -3.85 -34.18
CA MET A 122 24.26 -4.82 -34.00
C MET A 122 24.49 -5.68 -32.74
N ALA A 123 25.73 -6.09 -32.48
CA ALA A 123 26.07 -6.82 -31.25
C ALA A 123 25.83 -5.98 -29.98
N GLU A 124 26.23 -4.71 -29.98
CA GLU A 124 25.95 -3.76 -28.89
C GLU A 124 24.44 -3.57 -28.66
N LEU A 125 23.65 -3.50 -29.74
CA LEU A 125 22.19 -3.38 -29.65
C LEU A 125 21.52 -4.64 -29.11
N LEU A 126 22.04 -5.83 -29.45
CA LEU A 126 21.54 -7.09 -28.91
C LEU A 126 21.83 -7.19 -27.41
N GLU A 127 23.04 -6.85 -26.98
CA GLU A 127 23.40 -6.80 -25.56
C GLU A 127 22.56 -5.76 -24.79
N ALA A 128 22.36 -4.58 -25.36
CA ALA A 128 21.50 -3.55 -24.77
C ALA A 128 20.03 -4.01 -24.68
N LYS A 129 19.52 -4.74 -25.68
CA LYS A 129 18.17 -5.32 -25.65
C LYS A 129 18.03 -6.38 -24.57
N ASP A 130 19.02 -7.25 -24.42
CA ASP A 130 19.01 -8.29 -23.39
C ASP A 130 19.08 -7.70 -21.97
N LEU A 131 19.87 -6.64 -21.78
CA LEU A 131 19.92 -5.90 -20.53
C LEU A 131 18.57 -5.23 -20.21
N VAL A 132 17.94 -4.60 -21.20
CA VAL A 132 16.61 -3.99 -21.05
C VAL A 132 15.56 -5.06 -20.76
N ALA A 133 15.57 -6.18 -21.49
CA ALA A 133 14.65 -7.28 -21.27
C ALA A 133 14.81 -7.87 -19.85
N THR A 134 16.04 -8.06 -19.40
CA THR A 134 16.36 -8.54 -18.04
C THR A 134 15.87 -7.53 -16.98
N ARG A 135 16.07 -6.23 -17.20
CA ARG A 135 15.61 -5.21 -16.25
C ARG A 135 14.09 -5.13 -16.20
N VAL A 136 13.41 -5.22 -17.34
CA VAL A 136 11.94 -5.24 -17.43
C VAL A 136 11.39 -6.47 -16.72
N ALA A 137 11.99 -7.65 -16.92
CA ALA A 137 11.60 -8.87 -16.23
C ALA A 137 11.80 -8.75 -14.71
N ALA A 138 12.91 -8.18 -14.26
CA ALA A 138 13.18 -7.95 -12.84
C ALA A 138 12.18 -6.97 -12.20
N VAL A 139 11.83 -5.88 -12.90
CA VAL A 139 10.80 -4.93 -12.44
C VAL A 139 9.43 -5.59 -12.38
N ALA A 140 9.06 -6.39 -13.38
CA ALA A 140 7.79 -7.12 -13.40
C ALA A 140 7.68 -8.13 -12.25
N LEU A 141 8.77 -8.82 -11.91
CA LEU A 141 8.80 -9.71 -10.74
C LEU A 141 8.64 -8.94 -9.43
N ALA A 142 9.41 -7.86 -9.24
CA ALA A 142 9.31 -7.03 -8.05
C ALA A 142 7.91 -6.41 -7.86
N GLN A 143 7.25 -6.01 -8.96
CA GLN A 143 5.87 -5.52 -8.93
C GLN A 143 4.87 -6.61 -8.51
N ARG A 144 5.06 -7.86 -8.95
CA ARG A 144 4.21 -8.99 -8.55
C ARG A 144 4.38 -9.30 -7.07
N ASP A 145 5.63 -9.36 -6.59
CA ASP A 145 5.92 -9.63 -5.18
C ASP A 145 5.34 -8.52 -4.28
N ALA A 146 5.47 -7.26 -4.68
CA ALA A 146 4.86 -6.13 -3.98
C ALA A 146 3.32 -6.19 -3.99
N ALA A 147 2.71 -6.57 -5.11
CA ALA A 147 1.26 -6.74 -5.19
C ALA A 147 0.77 -7.90 -4.31
N ALA A 148 1.50 -9.02 -4.28
CA ALA A 148 1.18 -10.16 -3.42
C ALA A 148 1.33 -9.82 -1.93
N ALA A 149 2.38 -9.08 -1.55
CA ALA A 149 2.57 -8.60 -0.18
C ALA A 149 1.45 -7.63 0.24
N ALA A 150 1.07 -6.69 -0.63
CA ALA A 150 -0.03 -5.75 -0.38
C ALA A 150 -1.37 -6.47 -0.23
N GLU A 151 -1.62 -7.53 -1.01
CA GLU A 151 -2.83 -8.34 -0.86
C GLU A 151 -2.83 -9.14 0.43
N ALA A 152 -1.70 -9.75 0.80
CA ALA A 152 -1.57 -10.46 2.07
C ALA A 152 -1.80 -9.51 3.27
N GLU A 153 -1.27 -8.30 3.20
CA GLU A 153 -1.49 -7.25 4.20
C GLU A 153 -2.96 -6.83 4.25
N ARG A 154 -3.63 -6.64 3.10
CA ARG A 154 -5.08 -6.36 3.05
C ARG A 154 -5.91 -7.47 3.70
N VAL A 155 -5.60 -8.72 3.39
CA VAL A 155 -6.32 -9.88 3.95
C VAL A 155 -6.09 -9.99 5.46
N ALA A 156 -4.85 -9.78 5.93
CA ALA A 156 -4.54 -9.77 7.35
C ALA A 156 -5.23 -8.61 8.09
N ALA A 157 -5.22 -7.41 7.49
CA ALA A 157 -5.85 -6.22 8.01
C ALA A 157 -7.39 -6.30 8.03
N ALA A 158 -7.98 -7.15 7.18
CA ALA A 158 -9.42 -7.39 7.11
C ALA A 158 -9.95 -8.41 8.14
N ARG A 159 -9.07 -9.06 8.90
CA ARG A 159 -9.50 -10.05 9.90
C ARG A 159 -9.90 -9.34 11.19
N TRP A 160 -11.05 -9.71 11.74
CA TRP A 160 -11.45 -9.27 13.08
C TRP A 160 -10.69 -10.05 14.15
N VAL A 161 -10.45 -9.42 15.30
CA VAL A 161 -9.76 -10.02 16.45
C VAL A 161 -10.54 -9.77 17.73
N ARG A 162 -10.16 -10.48 18.80
CA ARG A 162 -10.71 -10.25 20.14
C ARG A 162 -10.25 -8.87 20.64
N PRO A 163 -11.15 -7.96 21.07
CA PRO A 163 -10.77 -6.70 21.71
C PRO A 163 -10.01 -6.87 23.04
N ILE A 164 -10.15 -8.00 23.72
CA ILE A 164 -9.47 -8.32 24.97
C ILE A 164 -9.39 -9.84 25.16
N GLU A 165 -8.27 -10.32 25.71
CA GLU A 165 -8.12 -11.73 26.09
C GLU A 165 -8.71 -11.96 27.49
N ALA A 166 -10.03 -12.16 27.52
CA ALA A 166 -10.78 -12.34 28.76
C ALA A 166 -12.04 -13.20 28.52
N ARG A 167 -12.61 -13.73 29.61
CA ARG A 167 -13.86 -14.49 29.55
C ARG A 167 -15.05 -13.54 29.45
N VAL A 168 -16.11 -14.00 28.78
CA VAL A 168 -17.42 -13.32 28.80
C VAL A 168 -18.02 -13.43 30.21
N THR A 169 -18.39 -12.30 30.79
CA THR A 169 -19.08 -12.23 32.09
C THR A 169 -20.57 -11.92 31.94
N GLN A 170 -20.97 -11.18 30.90
CA GLN A 170 -22.37 -10.89 30.60
C GLN A 170 -22.58 -10.79 29.08
N GLY A 171 -23.57 -11.51 28.56
CA GLY A 171 -23.92 -11.49 27.13
C GLY A 171 -24.82 -10.31 26.73
N PHE A 172 -25.07 -10.19 25.43
CA PHE A 172 -26.02 -9.23 24.86
C PHE A 172 -27.47 -9.59 25.20
N GLY A 173 -28.29 -8.58 25.47
CA GLY A 173 -29.67 -8.72 25.87
C GLY A 173 -29.84 -9.16 27.32
N GLY A 174 -30.55 -10.28 27.53
CA GLY A 174 -30.91 -10.77 28.86
C GLY A 174 -31.92 -9.88 29.60
N SER A 175 -32.17 -10.20 30.89
CA SER A 175 -33.18 -9.52 31.71
C SER A 175 -32.93 -8.02 31.89
N ASN A 176 -31.68 -7.59 31.80
CA ASN A 176 -31.26 -6.20 31.99
C ASN A 176 -31.21 -5.41 30.66
N HIS A 177 -31.58 -6.02 29.53
CA HIS A 177 -31.46 -5.41 28.19
C HIS A 177 -30.05 -4.87 27.92
N HIS A 178 -29.05 -5.71 28.18
CA HIS A 178 -27.65 -5.36 27.97
C HIS A 178 -27.38 -5.11 26.48
N ILE A 179 -26.74 -3.98 26.18
CA ILE A 179 -26.59 -3.44 24.82
C ILE A 179 -25.24 -3.77 24.18
N GLY A 180 -24.46 -4.65 24.83
CA GLY A 180 -23.16 -5.11 24.40
C GLY A 180 -22.83 -6.46 25.03
N VAL A 181 -21.55 -6.76 25.13
CA VAL A 181 -20.99 -7.90 25.86
C VAL A 181 -19.96 -7.38 26.86
N ASP A 182 -19.96 -7.97 28.05
CA ASP A 182 -18.96 -7.65 29.07
C ASP A 182 -17.92 -8.75 29.15
N PHE A 183 -16.66 -8.35 29.12
CA PHE A 183 -15.51 -9.23 29.31
C PHE A 183 -14.82 -8.89 30.62
N GLY A 184 -14.66 -9.87 31.50
CA GLY A 184 -14.06 -9.64 32.82
C GLY A 184 -12.59 -10.05 32.87
N ALA A 185 -11.70 -9.07 33.01
CA ALA A 185 -10.28 -9.25 33.24
C ALA A 185 -9.75 -8.35 34.38
N PRO A 186 -8.49 -8.54 34.82
CA PRO A 186 -7.89 -7.67 35.83
C PRO A 186 -7.78 -6.22 35.37
N HIS A 187 -8.05 -5.27 36.26
CA HIS A 187 -7.87 -3.84 35.98
C HIS A 187 -6.48 -3.56 35.37
N GLY A 188 -6.44 -2.81 34.27
CA GLY A 188 -5.21 -2.50 33.54
C GLY A 188 -4.85 -3.49 32.42
N THR A 189 -5.67 -4.52 32.17
CA THR A 189 -5.49 -5.40 31.01
C THR A 189 -5.57 -4.61 29.71
N THR A 190 -4.72 -4.91 28.74
CA THR A 190 -4.69 -4.21 27.45
C THR A 190 -5.97 -4.44 26.66
N ILE A 191 -6.54 -3.35 26.14
CA ILE A 191 -7.65 -3.37 25.18
C ILE A 191 -7.10 -3.07 23.80
N HIS A 192 -7.52 -3.85 22.82
CA HIS A 192 -7.11 -3.77 21.43
C HIS A 192 -8.27 -3.35 20.53
N ALA A 193 -7.97 -2.68 19.42
CA ALA A 193 -8.93 -2.45 18.34
C ALA A 193 -9.32 -3.80 17.72
N ALA A 194 -10.61 -4.13 17.76
CA ALA A 194 -11.12 -5.39 17.19
C ALA A 194 -10.91 -5.49 15.67
N HIS A 195 -10.74 -4.35 14.99
CA HIS A 195 -10.42 -4.25 13.57
C HIS A 195 -9.85 -2.87 13.27
N ARG A 196 -9.11 -2.73 12.16
CA ARG A 196 -8.62 -1.43 11.69
C ARG A 196 -9.75 -0.45 11.45
N GLY A 197 -9.50 0.82 11.69
CA GLY A 197 -10.48 1.88 11.52
C GLY A 197 -10.00 3.23 12.02
N THR A 198 -10.92 4.18 12.10
CA THR A 198 -10.66 5.54 12.57
C THR A 198 -11.37 5.79 13.90
N ILE A 199 -10.66 6.33 14.88
CA ILE A 199 -11.25 6.73 16.15
C ILE A 199 -12.23 7.89 15.92
N ILE A 200 -13.51 7.66 16.17
CA ILE A 200 -14.57 8.68 16.05
C ILE A 200 -15.00 9.27 17.40
N TYR A 201 -14.59 8.63 18.50
CA TYR A 201 -14.79 9.14 19.85
C TYR A 201 -13.69 8.61 20.76
N ALA A 202 -13.14 9.48 21.62
CA ALA A 202 -12.19 9.12 22.67
C ALA A 202 -12.34 10.13 23.81
N GLY A 203 -12.94 9.73 24.93
CA GLY A 203 -13.21 10.63 26.04
C GLY A 203 -14.15 10.03 27.09
N TRP A 204 -14.73 10.90 27.93
CA TRP A 204 -15.67 10.50 28.96
C TRP A 204 -17.12 10.55 28.46
N GLU A 205 -17.82 9.43 28.49
CA GLU A 205 -19.24 9.31 28.15
C GLU A 205 -20.08 8.89 29.36
N THR A 206 -21.26 9.49 29.52
CA THR A 206 -22.11 9.20 30.67
C THR A 206 -22.58 7.74 30.62
N GLY A 207 -22.40 7.02 31.73
CA GLY A 207 -22.69 5.58 31.80
C GLY A 207 -21.49 4.71 31.43
N TYR A 208 -20.74 5.03 30.37
CA TYR A 208 -19.58 4.22 29.94
C TYR A 208 -18.28 4.62 30.65
N GLY A 209 -18.16 5.82 31.18
CA GLY A 209 -16.90 6.31 31.74
C GLY A 209 -15.91 6.67 30.63
N ASN A 210 -14.65 6.26 30.76
CA ASN A 210 -13.70 6.38 29.66
C ASN A 210 -14.13 5.45 28.52
N PHE A 211 -14.32 6.04 27.34
CA PHE A 211 -15.03 5.45 26.24
C PHE A 211 -14.33 5.76 24.92
N VAL A 212 -14.23 4.74 24.07
CA VAL A 212 -13.69 4.84 22.71
C VAL A 212 -14.70 4.27 21.73
N GLN A 213 -14.84 4.91 20.56
CA GLN A 213 -15.53 4.34 19.40
C GLN A 213 -14.63 4.38 18.18
N ILE A 214 -14.65 3.30 17.41
CA ILE A 214 -13.88 3.14 16.18
C ILE A 214 -14.86 2.92 15.03
N MET A 215 -14.77 3.75 13.99
CA MET A 215 -15.46 3.54 12.73
C MET A 215 -14.61 2.65 11.83
N HIS A 216 -15.22 1.57 11.35
CA HIS A 216 -14.62 0.64 10.40
C HIS A 216 -15.26 0.82 9.02
N GLU A 217 -14.82 0.00 8.07
CA GLU A 217 -15.45 -0.09 6.76
C GLU A 217 -16.93 -0.52 6.89
N ASN A 218 -17.73 -0.24 5.85
CA ASN A 218 -19.16 -0.57 5.79
C ASN A 218 -20.02 0.04 6.92
N ASN A 219 -19.59 1.17 7.51
CA ASN A 219 -20.29 1.86 8.61
C ASN A 219 -20.52 0.98 9.84
N VAL A 220 -19.63 0.03 10.10
CA VAL A 220 -19.61 -0.71 11.36
C VAL A 220 -18.84 0.10 12.39
N VAL A 221 -19.35 0.20 13.61
CA VAL A 221 -18.69 0.87 14.72
C VAL A 221 -18.51 -0.10 15.87
N THR A 222 -17.29 -0.19 16.40
CA THR A 222 -17.05 -0.85 17.70
C THR A 222 -16.93 0.18 18.80
N SER A 223 -17.45 -0.16 19.98
CA SER A 223 -17.44 0.71 21.16
C SER A 223 -16.80 -0.01 22.35
N TYR A 224 -16.00 0.72 23.13
CA TYR A 224 -15.19 0.20 24.24
C TYR A 224 -15.42 1.08 25.46
N GLY A 225 -16.05 0.53 26.50
CA GLY A 225 -16.43 1.25 27.71
C GLY A 225 -15.69 0.79 28.97
N HIS A 226 -15.90 1.55 30.04
CA HIS A 226 -15.37 1.34 31.39
C HIS A 226 -13.85 1.34 31.49
N MET A 227 -13.15 1.93 30.51
CA MET A 227 -11.68 1.90 30.44
C MET A 227 -11.05 2.64 31.64
N SER A 228 -9.85 2.23 32.07
CA SER A 228 -9.08 2.98 33.07
C SER A 228 -8.23 4.07 32.43
N ARG A 229 -7.80 3.83 31.19
CA ARG A 229 -6.96 4.71 30.41
C ARG A 229 -7.29 4.61 28.93
N ILE A 230 -7.25 5.74 28.23
CA ILE A 230 -7.38 5.84 26.78
C ILE A 230 -6.00 6.24 26.23
N ASP A 231 -5.50 5.50 25.24
CA ASP A 231 -4.19 5.73 24.61
C ASP A 231 -4.28 6.37 23.22
N VAL A 232 -5.51 6.58 22.73
CA VAL A 232 -5.80 7.08 21.39
C VAL A 232 -6.56 8.40 21.41
N ARG A 233 -6.61 9.07 20.25
CA ARG A 233 -7.33 10.34 20.08
C ARG A 233 -8.26 10.30 18.87
N VAL A 234 -9.29 11.13 18.88
CA VAL A 234 -10.21 11.28 17.74
C VAL A 234 -9.44 11.63 16.47
N GLY A 235 -9.81 10.98 15.36
CA GLY A 235 -9.16 11.12 14.05
C GLY A 235 -7.92 10.25 13.85
N GLN A 236 -7.44 9.55 14.88
CA GLN A 236 -6.36 8.58 14.75
C GLN A 236 -6.85 7.35 13.95
N GLU A 237 -6.05 6.90 12.98
CA GLU A 237 -6.20 5.59 12.38
C GLU A 237 -5.52 4.55 13.28
N VAL A 238 -6.17 3.41 13.47
CA VAL A 238 -5.64 2.29 14.24
C VAL A 238 -5.70 1.02 13.41
N ASP A 239 -4.71 0.17 13.57
CA ASP A 239 -4.67 -1.15 12.95
C ASP A 239 -5.42 -2.20 13.77
N THR A 240 -5.80 -3.30 13.11
CA THR A 240 -6.37 -4.46 13.79
C THR A 240 -5.42 -4.97 14.87
N GLY A 241 -5.89 -5.11 16.10
CA GLY A 241 -5.08 -5.57 17.23
C GLY A 241 -4.20 -4.49 17.86
N GLU A 242 -4.21 -3.26 17.36
CA GLU A 242 -3.49 -2.15 17.99
C GLU A 242 -4.06 -1.86 19.38
N GLN A 243 -3.19 -1.59 20.35
CA GLN A 243 -3.61 -1.18 21.68
C GLN A 243 -4.29 0.20 21.64
N ILE A 244 -5.48 0.29 22.22
CA ILE A 244 -6.26 1.54 22.28
C ILE A 244 -6.41 2.09 23.71
N GLY A 245 -6.07 1.29 24.71
CA GLY A 245 -6.14 1.68 26.12
C GLY A 245 -6.13 0.48 27.05
N LEU A 246 -6.58 0.69 28.29
CA LEU A 246 -6.54 -0.31 29.35
C LEU A 246 -7.92 -0.49 29.98
N GLU A 247 -8.26 -1.72 30.33
CA GLU A 247 -9.45 -2.10 31.08
C GLU A 247 -9.52 -1.37 32.42
N GLY A 248 -10.72 -1.02 32.86
CA GLY A 248 -10.93 -0.32 34.11
C GLY A 248 -12.27 -0.61 34.74
N ASN A 249 -12.72 0.33 35.56
CA ASN A 249 -13.98 0.29 36.28
C ASN A 249 -14.62 1.70 36.35
N THR A 250 -14.48 2.48 35.27
CA THR A 250 -14.98 3.86 35.23
C THR A 250 -16.45 3.91 34.78
N GLY A 251 -17.14 5.01 35.04
CA GLY A 251 -18.55 5.15 34.69
C GLY A 251 -19.48 4.30 35.55
N LYS A 252 -20.56 3.80 34.97
CA LYS A 252 -21.55 2.95 35.65
C LYS A 252 -21.10 1.49 35.57
N SER A 253 -20.15 1.12 36.42
CA SER A 253 -19.58 -0.23 36.49
C SER A 253 -19.56 -0.74 37.94
N THR A 254 -19.69 -2.06 38.14
CA THR A 254 -19.69 -2.70 39.46
C THR A 254 -18.38 -3.43 39.80
N GLY A 255 -17.48 -3.56 38.83
CA GLY A 255 -16.16 -4.16 38.97
C GLY A 255 -15.39 -4.10 37.64
N PRO A 256 -14.09 -4.42 37.62
CA PRO A 256 -13.30 -4.38 36.39
C PRO A 256 -13.89 -5.27 35.28
N HIS A 257 -14.23 -4.64 34.16
CA HIS A 257 -14.65 -5.30 32.92
C HIS A 257 -14.50 -4.35 31.72
N LEU A 258 -14.34 -4.91 30.53
CA LEU A 258 -14.57 -4.22 29.26
C LEU A 258 -16.02 -4.40 28.83
N HIS A 259 -16.74 -3.30 28.69
CA HIS A 259 -18.01 -3.29 27.95
C HIS A 259 -17.73 -3.06 26.46
N PHE A 260 -18.12 -4.01 25.61
CA PHE A 260 -17.88 -3.98 24.18
C PHE A 260 -19.20 -4.01 23.39
N GLU A 261 -19.33 -3.14 22.40
CA GLU A 261 -20.49 -3.13 21.50
C GLU A 261 -20.06 -3.19 20.05
N VAL A 262 -20.94 -3.76 19.22
CA VAL A 262 -20.91 -3.64 17.76
C VAL A 262 -22.18 -2.90 17.33
N ARG A 263 -22.02 -1.86 16.52
CA ARG A 263 -23.10 -1.04 15.97
C ARG A 263 -23.05 -1.04 14.46
N LEU A 264 -24.20 -1.24 13.83
CA LEU A 264 -24.36 -1.21 12.38
C LEU A 264 -24.99 0.11 11.94
N ASN A 265 -24.58 0.64 10.79
CA ASN A 265 -25.08 1.90 10.22
C ASN A 265 -24.58 3.16 10.98
N GLY A 266 -23.34 3.11 11.46
CA GLY A 266 -22.61 4.25 12.00
C GLY A 266 -22.67 4.42 13.53
N GLN A 267 -22.19 5.57 14.00
CA GLN A 267 -21.94 5.85 15.43
C GLN A 267 -23.16 5.63 16.33
N TYR A 268 -24.32 6.08 15.87
CA TYR A 268 -25.62 5.97 16.57
C TYR A 268 -26.49 4.85 15.99
N GLY A 269 -25.85 3.92 15.30
CA GLY A 269 -26.51 2.84 14.60
C GLY A 269 -27.11 1.76 15.50
N THR A 270 -27.65 0.73 14.87
CA THR A 270 -28.30 -0.40 15.56
C THR A 270 -27.26 -1.26 16.26
N LYS A 271 -27.43 -1.45 17.57
CA LYS A 271 -26.60 -2.35 18.37
C LYS A 271 -27.00 -3.79 18.12
N VAL A 272 -26.02 -4.65 17.90
CA VAL A 272 -26.22 -6.08 17.64
C VAL A 272 -25.44 -6.91 18.66
N ASP A 273 -25.78 -8.18 18.78
CA ASP A 273 -25.03 -9.12 19.62
C ASP A 273 -23.57 -9.20 19.15
N PRO A 274 -22.59 -8.70 19.93
CA PRO A 274 -21.20 -8.68 19.52
C PRO A 274 -20.61 -10.08 19.36
N LEU A 275 -21.04 -11.06 20.17
CA LEU A 275 -20.48 -12.42 20.11
C LEU A 275 -20.94 -13.13 18.84
N ALA A 276 -22.23 -13.08 18.53
CA ALA A 276 -22.77 -13.65 17.29
C ALA A 276 -22.16 -12.96 16.06
N TRP A 277 -22.01 -11.63 16.11
CA TRP A 277 -21.43 -10.85 15.02
C TRP A 277 -19.95 -11.21 14.80
N LEU A 278 -19.14 -11.25 15.86
CA LEU A 278 -17.72 -11.63 15.81
C LEU A 278 -17.52 -13.09 15.35
N ALA A 279 -18.37 -14.02 15.76
CA ALA A 279 -18.34 -15.40 15.30
C ALA A 279 -18.55 -15.50 13.78
N GLY A 280 -19.47 -14.68 13.23
CA GLY A 280 -19.66 -14.55 11.78
C GLY A 280 -18.43 -14.01 11.03
N HIS A 281 -17.48 -13.38 11.74
CA HIS A 281 -16.22 -12.85 11.21
C HIS A 281 -15.00 -13.69 11.64
N GLY A 282 -15.22 -14.92 12.12
CA GLY A 282 -14.15 -15.87 12.44
C GLY A 282 -13.45 -15.63 13.78
N VAL A 283 -14.08 -14.88 14.70
CA VAL A 283 -13.61 -14.65 16.07
C VAL A 283 -14.50 -15.39 17.05
N THR A 284 -13.92 -16.29 17.83
CA THR A 284 -14.64 -17.09 18.84
C THR A 284 -14.13 -16.78 20.24
N TYR A 285 -14.95 -17.06 21.26
CA TYR A 285 -14.65 -16.88 22.68
C TYR A 285 -14.84 -18.18 23.45
#